data_AF-A0A3S2N2C5-F1
#
_entry.id   AF-A0A3S2N2C5-F1
#
_cell.length_a   1.000
_cell.length_b   1.000
_cell.length_c   1.000
_cell.angle_alpha   90.00
_cell.angle_beta   90.00
_cell.angle_gamma   90.00
#
_symmetry.space_group_name_H-M   'P 1'
#
loop_
_entity.id
_entity.type
_entity.pdbx_description
1 polymer ?
#
loop_
_entity_poly.entity_id
_entity_poly.type
_entity_poly.pdbx_seq_one_letter_code
_entity_poly.pdbx_strand_id
1 'polypeptide(L)'
;MSDYSYEEVEGRPGWAEESINWQRTFSVNPNDFETLRSDWNDLRCNVSGNLQLAESEVVDVLAQFMEKLNERNGGIYTLLRIINVEKRRDSARGNRYLVELELMERGRSVVRLSEYIYLLLHRSRQGDESRENTDSAPASPPSAATSALTTPPSHPPSSSSARAVATPGSTAYAKPLLCQPLMLRWRRDVMVHFVVPVKNQARWVQQFISDMEELHRQTKDENFSIIIVDFESEDMDVEKALRESSVPRYEYLRRGGNFERSAGLQIGVDTIEDSHSIVFLCDLHIHFPPNILESIRKHCVEGRLAFAPIVMRLSCGSSPLEPDGYWEVNGFGLFGIYKSDFDKVGGMNTEEFKDRWGGEDWELLDRVMQNGLEVERLRLRNFFHYYHSKRGMWNAQNKKPLKGLRSLPLGGS
;
A
#
# COMPACT_ATOMS: atom_id res chain seq x y z
N MET A 1 15.25 -18.71 -60.55
CA MET A 1 13.90 -18.72 -61.17
C MET A 1 12.93 -18.59 -60.00
N SER A 2 12.61 -17.36 -59.58
CA SER A 2 11.44 -16.56 -60.05
C SER A 2 10.13 -17.24 -59.57
N ASP A 3 9.14 -16.59 -58.96
CA ASP A 3 8.64 -15.23 -59.01
C ASP A 3 7.64 -14.97 -57.85
N TYR A 4 7.17 -13.71 -57.79
CA TYR A 4 5.92 -13.18 -57.22
C TYR A 4 5.99 -12.66 -55.78
N SER A 5 5.46 -11.50 -55.40
CA SER A 5 5.01 -10.24 -56.03
C SER A 5 4.50 -9.44 -54.83
N TYR A 6 5.02 -8.23 -54.60
CA TYR A 6 4.57 -7.34 -53.51
C TYR A 6 3.53 -6.37 -54.08
N GLU A 7 2.31 -6.39 -53.55
CA GLU A 7 1.32 -5.34 -53.83
C GLU A 7 1.75 -4.02 -53.15
N GLU A 8 1.50 -2.93 -53.87
CA GLU A 8 1.81 -1.54 -53.54
C GLU A 8 1.04 -1.05 -52.30
N VAL A 9 1.72 -0.33 -51.42
CA VAL A 9 1.08 0.56 -50.44
C VAL A 9 1.20 1.98 -50.97
N GLU A 10 0.05 2.55 -51.34
CA GLU A 10 -0.10 3.96 -51.73
C GLU A 10 0.46 4.90 -50.66
N GLY A 11 1.30 5.85 -51.08
CA GLY A 11 1.91 6.85 -50.21
C GLY A 11 0.90 7.88 -49.68
N ARG A 12 0.87 8.04 -48.35
CA ARG A 12 0.20 9.19 -47.72
C ARG A 12 1.01 10.48 -47.99
N PRO A 13 0.36 11.64 -48.18
CA PRO A 13 1.07 12.90 -48.42
C PRO A 13 1.90 13.27 -47.19
N GLY A 14 3.18 13.55 -47.40
CA GLY A 14 4.12 13.92 -46.35
C GLY A 14 3.63 15.14 -45.57
N TRP A 15 3.65 15.01 -44.25
CA TRP A 15 3.68 16.18 -43.37
C TRP A 15 5.02 16.86 -43.61
N ALA A 16 5.02 17.96 -44.35
CA ALA A 16 6.20 18.82 -44.40
C ALA A 16 6.38 19.40 -43.00
N GLU A 17 7.34 18.85 -42.23
CA GLU A 17 7.84 19.51 -41.03
C GLU A 17 8.37 20.88 -41.45
N GLU A 18 7.70 21.95 -41.01
CA GLU A 18 8.26 23.29 -41.11
C GLU A 18 9.57 23.32 -40.33
N SER A 19 10.61 23.88 -40.96
CA SER A 19 11.94 23.99 -40.38
C SER A 19 11.90 24.76 -39.06
N ILE A 20 12.54 24.17 -38.03
CA ILE A 20 12.57 24.70 -36.67
C ILE A 20 13.07 26.15 -36.68
N ASN A 21 12.22 27.09 -36.27
CA ASN A 21 12.58 28.49 -36.11
C ASN A 21 13.32 28.70 -34.79
N TRP A 22 14.65 28.52 -34.84
CA TRP A 22 15.56 28.68 -33.70
C TRP A 22 15.64 30.10 -33.11
N GLN A 23 15.00 31.10 -33.72
CA GLN A 23 14.92 32.48 -33.20
C GLN A 23 13.65 32.75 -32.38
N ARG A 24 12.75 31.77 -32.24
CA ARG A 24 11.52 31.92 -31.45
C ARG A 24 11.82 31.61 -29.97
N THR A 25 12.14 32.64 -29.19
CA THR A 25 12.24 32.53 -27.73
C THR A 25 10.85 32.58 -27.10
N PHE A 26 10.43 31.48 -26.48
CA PHE A 26 9.30 31.47 -25.55
C PHE A 26 9.84 31.62 -24.12
N SER A 27 9.41 32.68 -23.44
CA SER A 27 9.59 32.78 -21.98
C SER A 27 8.63 31.82 -21.30
N VAL A 28 9.12 30.63 -20.98
CA VAL A 28 8.40 29.65 -20.17
C VAL A 28 8.77 29.93 -18.72
N ASN A 29 7.89 30.62 -17.99
CA ASN A 29 7.93 30.51 -16.54
C ASN A 29 7.62 29.05 -16.18
N PRO A 30 8.29 28.44 -15.19
CA PRO A 30 7.93 27.13 -14.70
C PRO A 30 6.51 27.20 -14.12
N ASN A 31 5.52 26.87 -14.95
CA ASN A 31 4.15 26.66 -14.51
C ASN A 31 4.14 25.29 -13.82
N ASP A 32 4.12 25.31 -12.49
CA ASP A 32 3.87 24.13 -11.71
C ASP A 32 2.39 23.74 -11.86
N PHE A 33 2.12 22.75 -12.71
CA PHE A 33 0.77 22.24 -12.94
C PHE A 33 0.14 21.63 -11.67
N GLU A 34 0.92 21.36 -10.61
CA GLU A 34 0.35 20.98 -9.31
C GLU A 34 -0.39 22.14 -8.63
N THR A 35 0.07 23.38 -8.80
CA THR A 35 -0.62 24.57 -8.25
C THR A 35 -1.94 24.91 -8.94
N LEU A 36 -2.20 24.30 -10.11
CA LEU A 36 -3.43 24.49 -10.89
C LEU A 36 -4.46 23.37 -10.65
N ARG A 37 -4.16 22.37 -9.83
CA ARG A 37 -5.15 21.36 -9.45
C ARG A 37 -6.09 21.94 -8.40
N SER A 38 -7.35 22.11 -8.77
CA SER A 38 -8.43 22.21 -7.79
C SER A 38 -8.45 20.91 -6.98
N ASP A 39 -8.46 21.05 -5.67
CA ASP A 39 -8.58 20.07 -4.57
C ASP A 39 -9.75 19.07 -4.66
N TRP A 40 -10.47 19.02 -5.78
CA TRP A 40 -11.43 17.98 -6.09
C TRP A 40 -10.73 16.73 -6.65
N ASN A 41 -10.30 15.85 -5.74
CA ASN A 41 -10.04 14.46 -6.10
C ASN A 41 -11.34 13.82 -6.63
N ASP A 42 -11.46 13.64 -7.95
CA ASP A 42 -12.58 12.91 -8.53
C ASP A 42 -12.44 11.42 -8.18
N LEU A 43 -13.17 11.00 -7.15
CA LEU A 43 -13.23 9.61 -6.69
C LEU A 43 -13.87 8.66 -7.73
N ARG A 44 -14.42 9.18 -8.83
CA ARG A 44 -14.88 8.38 -9.99
C ARG A 44 -13.74 8.08 -10.96
N CYS A 45 -12.59 8.73 -10.81
CA CYS A 45 -11.42 8.51 -11.64
C CYS A 45 -10.56 7.39 -11.05
N ASN A 46 -10.49 6.26 -11.75
CA ASN A 46 -9.82 5.03 -11.30
C ASN A 46 -8.27 5.14 -11.18
N VAL A 47 -7.71 6.32 -11.52
CA VAL A 47 -6.28 6.66 -11.38
C VAL A 47 -5.95 7.46 -10.13
N SER A 48 -6.94 7.84 -9.31
CA SER A 48 -6.67 8.58 -8.07
C SER A 48 -5.88 7.70 -7.09
N GLY A 49 -4.65 8.13 -6.78
CA GLY A 49 -3.71 7.47 -5.87
C GLY A 49 -4.19 7.48 -4.42
N ASN A 50 -3.28 7.60 -3.46
CA ASN A 50 -3.70 7.86 -2.07
C ASN A 50 -4.34 9.25 -1.99
N LEU A 51 -5.32 9.40 -1.10
CA LEU A 51 -5.91 10.72 -0.84
C LEU A 51 -4.85 11.63 -0.20
N GLN A 52 -4.65 12.80 -0.79
CA GLN A 52 -3.71 13.78 -0.29
C GLN A 52 -4.26 14.42 1.00
N LEU A 53 -3.42 14.48 2.03
CA LEU A 53 -3.73 15.21 3.26
C LEU A 53 -3.63 16.72 3.02
N ALA A 54 -4.51 17.47 3.67
CA ALA A 54 -4.43 18.93 3.65
C ALA A 54 -3.14 19.39 4.32
N GLU A 55 -2.43 20.33 3.69
CA GLU A 55 -1.18 20.88 4.20
C GLU A 55 -1.36 21.46 5.62
N SER A 56 -2.47 22.16 5.87
CA SER A 56 -2.79 22.71 7.18
C SER A 56 -2.87 21.64 8.27
N GLU A 57 -3.50 20.50 7.99
CA GLU A 57 -3.58 19.39 8.93
C GLU A 57 -2.17 18.86 9.25
N VAL A 58 -1.33 18.68 8.23
CA VAL A 58 0.04 18.19 8.40
C VAL A 58 0.86 19.16 9.24
N VAL A 59 0.81 20.46 8.92
CA VAL A 59 1.54 21.50 9.67
C VAL A 59 1.11 21.51 11.14
N ASP A 60 -0.19 21.44 11.42
CA ASP A 60 -0.72 21.44 12.79
C ASP A 60 -0.29 20.21 13.60
N VAL A 61 -0.32 19.02 12.98
CA VAL A 61 0.13 17.78 13.62
C VAL A 61 1.63 17.84 13.93
N LEU A 62 2.42 18.27 12.95
CA LEU A 62 3.87 18.29 13.07
C LEU A 62 4.38 19.40 13.99
N ALA A 63 3.72 20.56 14.04
CA ALA A 63 4.04 21.61 14.99
C ALA A 63 3.91 21.10 16.44
N GLN A 64 2.80 20.41 16.75
CA GLN A 64 2.60 19.79 18.07
C GLN A 64 3.62 18.67 18.34
N PHE A 65 3.94 17.86 17.33
CA PHE A 65 4.95 16.81 17.47
C PHE A 65 6.34 17.38 17.74
N MET A 66 6.76 18.40 16.98
CA MET A 66 8.07 19.04 17.16
C MET A 66 8.18 19.77 18.50
N GLU A 67 7.11 20.40 18.98
CA GLU A 67 7.04 20.97 20.33
C GLU A 67 7.30 19.87 21.39
N LYS A 68 6.57 18.76 21.34
CA LYS A 68 6.73 17.65 22.30
C LYS A 68 8.07 16.92 22.17
N LEU A 69 8.59 16.77 20.95
CA LEU A 69 9.91 16.20 20.72
C LEU A 69 10.98 17.06 21.37
N ASN A 70 10.94 18.38 21.19
CA ASN A 70 11.93 19.29 21.73
C ASN A 70 11.78 19.54 23.24
N GLU A 71 10.56 19.55 23.78
CA GLU A 71 10.33 19.56 25.23
C GLU A 71 11.06 18.39 25.91
N ARG A 72 11.02 17.19 25.32
CA ARG A 72 11.68 15.99 25.86
C ARG A 72 13.19 15.97 25.63
N ASN A 73 13.68 16.58 24.56
CA ASN A 73 15.08 16.46 24.13
C ASN A 73 15.89 17.77 24.30
N GLY A 74 15.35 18.76 25.02
CA GLY A 74 16.05 20.01 25.30
C GLY A 74 16.23 20.93 24.09
N GLY A 75 15.31 20.89 23.13
CA GLY A 75 15.30 21.82 21.99
C GLY A 75 16.36 21.54 20.92
N ILE A 76 16.94 20.34 20.88
CA ILE A 76 18.08 20.04 20.00
C ILE A 76 17.68 19.75 18.55
N TYR A 77 16.40 19.57 18.22
CA TYR A 77 15.95 19.19 16.89
C TYR A 77 15.28 20.35 16.16
N THR A 78 15.75 20.66 14.96
CA THR A 78 15.07 21.59 14.04
C THR A 78 14.53 20.82 12.83
N LEU A 79 13.28 21.05 12.45
CA LEU A 79 12.71 20.44 11.24
C LEU A 79 13.39 21.02 10.00
N LEU A 80 13.94 20.16 9.15
CA LEU A 80 14.49 20.55 7.85
C LEU A 80 13.50 20.27 6.71
N ARG A 81 12.93 19.07 6.70
CA ARG A 81 12.05 18.61 5.62
C ARG A 81 11.03 17.60 6.11
N ILE A 82 9.81 17.72 5.61
CA ILE A 82 8.77 16.70 5.74
C ILE A 82 8.98 15.72 4.59
N ILE A 83 9.28 14.46 4.91
CA ILE A 83 9.52 13.43 3.89
C ILE A 83 8.20 12.79 3.48
N ASN A 84 7.39 12.41 4.47
CA ASN A 84 6.11 11.74 4.26
C ASN A 84 5.24 11.87 5.52
N VAL A 85 3.92 11.97 5.33
CA VAL A 85 2.95 11.88 6.43
C VAL A 85 1.76 11.06 5.94
N GLU A 86 1.53 9.94 6.60
CA GLU A 86 0.41 9.06 6.30
C GLU A 86 -0.59 9.13 7.43
N LYS A 87 -1.89 9.14 7.12
CA LYS A 87 -2.96 9.18 8.12
C LYS A 87 -3.84 7.95 7.98
N ARG A 88 -4.02 7.25 9.09
CA ARG A 88 -5.11 6.30 9.28
C ARG A 88 -6.20 6.98 10.11
N ARG A 89 -7.35 7.21 9.48
CA ARG A 89 -8.51 7.80 10.15
C ARG A 89 -9.10 6.80 11.15
N ASP A 90 -9.28 7.23 12.39
CA ASP A 90 -10.08 6.52 13.38
C ASP A 90 -11.03 7.54 14.04
N SER A 91 -12.29 7.47 13.61
CA SER A 91 -13.33 8.43 14.02
C SER A 91 -13.75 8.25 15.48
N ALA A 92 -13.39 7.13 16.13
CA ALA A 92 -13.78 6.86 17.51
C ALA A 92 -12.75 7.38 18.52
N ARG A 93 -11.46 7.16 18.25
CA ARG A 93 -10.37 7.48 19.18
C ARG A 93 -9.59 8.72 18.78
N GLY A 94 -9.58 9.08 17.50
CA GLY A 94 -8.69 10.08 16.91
C GLY A 94 -7.76 9.45 15.89
N ASN A 95 -7.00 10.24 15.14
CA ASN A 95 -6.28 9.74 13.97
C ASN A 95 -4.88 9.24 14.33
N ARG A 96 -4.45 8.13 13.69
CA ARG A 96 -3.06 7.66 13.69
C ARG A 96 -2.32 8.27 12.51
N TYR A 97 -1.07 8.66 12.74
CA TYR A 97 -0.18 9.12 11.67
C TYR A 97 1.14 8.34 11.70
N LEU A 98 1.70 8.06 10.53
CA LEU A 98 3.13 7.74 10.38
C LEU A 98 3.81 9.00 9.86
N VAL A 99 4.69 9.58 10.66
CA VAL A 99 5.42 10.81 10.31
C VAL A 99 6.84 10.50 9.96
N GLU A 100 7.33 11.02 8.84
CA GLU A 100 8.70 10.88 8.40
C GLU A 100 9.33 12.25 8.17
N LEU A 101 10.37 12.54 8.94
CA LEU A 101 10.97 13.87 9.01
C LEU A 101 12.48 13.79 8.87
N GLU A 102 13.03 14.79 8.21
CA GLU A 102 14.45 15.10 8.22
C GLU A 102 14.67 16.23 9.23
N LEU A 103 15.52 15.98 10.23
CA LEU A 103 15.75 16.89 11.34
C LEU A 103 17.24 17.24 11.43
N MET A 104 17.54 18.48 11.80
CA MET A 104 18.87 18.91 12.20
C MET A 104 19.03 18.73 13.71
N GLU A 105 19.90 17.82 14.12
CA GLU A 105 20.28 17.61 15.51
C GLU A 105 21.44 18.54 15.90
N ARG A 106 21.22 19.38 16.92
CA ARG A 106 22.18 20.32 17.51
C ARG A 106 22.85 21.26 16.50
N GLY A 107 22.20 21.50 15.36
CA GLY A 107 22.77 22.31 14.27
C GLY A 107 23.94 21.66 13.52
N ARG A 108 24.18 20.34 13.70
CA ARG A 108 25.38 19.67 13.18
C ARG A 108 25.09 18.45 12.31
N SER A 109 24.11 17.65 12.72
CA SER A 109 23.89 16.34 12.12
C SER A 109 22.47 16.24 11.58
N VAL A 110 22.34 15.85 10.32
CA VAL A 110 21.04 15.56 9.73
C VAL A 110 20.64 14.14 10.10
N VAL A 111 19.46 13.98 10.70
CA VAL A 111 18.90 12.69 11.13
C VAL A 111 17.52 12.48 10.52
N ARG A 112 17.14 11.21 10.30
CA ARG A 112 15.81 10.83 9.83
C ARG A 112 15.01 10.20 10.95
N LEU A 113 13.84 10.77 11.21
CA LEU A 113 12.84 10.25 12.14
C LEU A 113 11.71 9.62 11.32
N SER A 114 11.24 8.45 11.74
CA SER A 114 10.06 7.83 11.17
C SER A 114 9.32 7.08 12.27
N GLU A 115 8.20 7.64 12.72
CA GLU A 115 7.51 7.22 13.95
C GLU A 115 5.99 7.27 13.76
N TYR A 116 5.31 6.32 14.40
CA TYR A 116 3.87 6.42 14.56
C TYR A 116 3.53 7.40 15.68
N ILE A 117 2.52 8.22 15.46
CA ILE A 117 1.93 9.12 16.46
C ILE A 117 0.41 9.04 16.40
N TYR A 118 -0.24 9.46 17.47
CA TYR A 118 -1.70 9.45 17.57
C TYR A 118 -2.18 10.81 18.07
N LEU A 119 -3.17 11.39 17.39
CA LEU A 119 -3.89 12.56 17.89
C LEU A 119 -5.26 12.10 18.40
N LEU A 120 -5.37 11.93 19.72
CA LEU A 120 -6.61 11.49 20.36
C LEU A 120 -7.65 12.61 20.42
N LEU A 121 -8.91 12.24 20.17
CA LEU A 121 -10.06 13.08 20.45
C LEU A 121 -10.25 13.13 21.97
N HIS A 122 -9.88 14.25 22.60
CA HIS A 122 -10.07 14.41 24.03
C HIS A 122 -11.55 14.65 24.35
N ARG A 123 -12.26 13.61 24.81
CA ARG A 123 -13.54 13.79 25.50
C ARG A 123 -13.24 14.40 26.87
N SER A 124 -13.48 15.69 27.02
CA SER A 124 -13.51 16.32 28.35
C SER A 124 -14.55 15.59 29.19
N ARG A 125 -14.08 14.89 30.24
CA ARG A 125 -14.93 14.27 31.24
C ARG A 125 -15.58 15.42 32.01
N GLN A 126 -16.78 15.82 31.60
CA GLN A 126 -17.60 16.74 32.39
C GLN A 126 -17.83 16.06 33.74
N GLY A 127 -17.33 16.67 34.80
CA GLY A 127 -17.34 16.12 36.15
C GLY A 127 -18.77 15.89 36.60
N ASP A 128 -19.14 14.64 36.79
CA ASP A 128 -20.39 14.25 37.41
C ASP A 128 -20.16 14.21 38.94
N GLU A 129 -20.12 15.40 39.54
CA GLU A 129 -20.36 15.60 40.97
C GLU A 129 -21.39 16.73 41.11
N SER A 130 -22.63 16.48 40.70
CA SER A 130 -23.76 17.26 41.18
C SER A 130 -24.86 16.32 41.65
N ARG A 131 -24.95 16.25 42.98
CA ARG A 131 -25.99 15.60 43.79
C ARG A 131 -27.37 15.82 43.17
N GLU A 132 -27.96 14.78 42.60
CA GLU A 132 -29.37 14.81 42.24
C GLU A 132 -30.22 14.69 43.50
N ASN A 133 -30.80 15.83 43.86
CA ASN A 133 -31.91 15.94 44.77
C ASN A 133 -33.12 15.26 44.11
N THR A 134 -33.70 14.28 44.78
CA THR A 134 -34.97 13.67 44.42
C THR A 134 -36.07 14.73 44.38
N ASP A 135 -36.76 14.89 43.25
CA ASP A 135 -38.23 14.82 43.22
C ASP A 135 -38.85 15.00 41.82
N SER A 136 -39.82 14.12 41.58
CA SER A 136 -41.03 14.31 40.77
C SER A 136 -41.01 14.10 39.23
N ALA A 137 -41.53 12.92 38.92
CA ALA A 137 -42.25 12.37 37.76
C ALA A 137 -43.08 13.33 36.83
N PRO A 138 -43.52 12.84 35.65
CA PRO A 138 -43.58 13.60 34.40
C PRO A 138 -45.00 13.96 33.93
N ALA A 139 -45.12 14.90 32.99
CA ALA A 139 -46.28 14.98 32.09
C ALA A 139 -45.96 15.63 30.73
N SER A 140 -46.54 15.02 29.71
CA SER A 140 -46.42 15.15 28.25
C SER A 140 -46.89 16.49 27.65
N PRO A 141 -46.70 16.72 26.32
CA PRO A 141 -46.78 18.01 25.62
C PRO A 141 -48.19 18.24 24.99
N PRO A 142 -48.51 19.38 24.34
CA PRO A 142 -48.18 19.53 22.90
C PRO A 142 -48.10 20.98 22.31
N SER A 143 -47.57 21.05 21.09
CA SER A 143 -48.04 21.81 19.91
C SER A 143 -47.97 23.36 19.80
N ALA A 144 -47.18 23.75 18.80
CA ALA A 144 -47.60 24.47 17.57
C ALA A 144 -47.76 26.00 17.52
N ALA A 145 -46.92 26.58 16.64
CA ALA A 145 -47.27 27.46 15.52
C ALA A 145 -47.33 29.00 15.68
N THR A 146 -46.48 29.63 14.83
CA THR A 146 -46.73 30.77 13.91
C THR A 146 -46.76 32.22 14.40
N SER A 147 -45.71 32.96 14.00
CA SER A 147 -45.68 34.19 13.18
C SER A 147 -46.67 35.34 13.42
N ALA A 148 -46.15 36.55 13.71
CA ALA A 148 -46.24 37.71 12.79
C ALA A 148 -45.66 39.03 13.37
N LEU A 149 -44.84 39.69 12.52
CA LEU A 149 -44.55 41.12 12.29
C LEU A 149 -45.35 42.23 13.04
N THR A 150 -44.69 43.27 13.59
CA THR A 150 -44.68 44.70 13.15
C THR A 150 -43.99 45.67 14.16
N THR A 151 -43.53 46.82 13.65
CA THR A 151 -42.56 47.84 14.17
C THR A 151 -43.21 49.08 14.87
N PRO A 152 -42.54 50.26 15.05
CA PRO A 152 -41.75 50.79 16.21
C PRO A 152 -42.44 52.05 16.87
N PRO A 153 -41.88 52.93 17.77
CA PRO A 153 -40.69 53.81 17.56
C PRO A 153 -39.86 54.33 18.80
N SER A 154 -38.78 55.07 18.48
CA SER A 154 -38.26 56.31 19.11
C SER A 154 -37.23 56.35 20.29
N HIS A 155 -36.04 56.87 19.91
CA HIS A 155 -35.07 57.78 20.57
C HIS A 155 -33.99 57.33 21.61
N PRO A 156 -32.78 57.96 21.58
CA PRO A 156 -31.53 57.56 22.28
C PRO A 156 -31.23 58.53 23.47
N PRO A 157 -30.01 58.69 24.06
CA PRO A 157 -28.73 57.94 23.97
C PRO A 157 -28.09 57.59 25.35
N SER A 158 -26.95 56.86 25.33
CA SER A 158 -25.69 57.15 26.06
C SER A 158 -24.97 55.92 26.65
N SER A 159 -23.71 55.77 26.22
CA SER A 159 -22.53 55.19 26.87
C SER A 159 -22.69 54.06 27.91
N SER A 160 -22.17 52.86 27.58
CA SER A 160 -21.07 52.24 28.35
C SER A 160 -20.76 50.80 27.88
N SER A 161 -19.45 50.52 27.78
CA SER A 161 -18.79 49.20 27.84
C SER A 161 -19.40 48.01 27.09
N ALA A 162 -18.76 47.63 25.99
CA ALA A 162 -18.97 46.35 25.31
C ALA A 162 -18.62 45.18 26.25
N ARG A 163 -19.66 44.57 26.84
CA ARG A 163 -19.60 43.27 27.52
C ARG A 163 -19.88 42.21 26.46
N ALA A 164 -18.88 41.43 26.08
CA ALA A 164 -19.04 40.34 25.13
C ALA A 164 -20.06 39.33 25.67
N VAL A 165 -21.19 39.21 24.97
CA VAL A 165 -22.22 38.20 25.21
C VAL A 165 -21.68 36.85 24.76
N ALA A 166 -21.49 35.93 25.70
CA ALA A 166 -21.12 34.55 25.41
C ALA A 166 -22.28 33.84 24.70
N THR A 167 -22.03 33.34 23.49
CA THR A 167 -22.96 32.50 22.74
C THR A 167 -22.97 31.09 23.35
N PRO A 168 -24.12 30.53 23.76
CA PRO A 168 -24.19 29.16 24.25
C PRO A 168 -24.29 28.21 23.04
N GLY A 169 -23.19 27.54 22.73
CA GLY A 169 -23.14 26.59 21.60
C GLY A 169 -21.75 26.19 21.12
N SER A 170 -20.68 26.74 21.68
CA SER A 170 -19.34 26.19 21.43
C SER A 170 -19.10 25.02 22.38
N THR A 171 -19.37 23.79 21.92
CA THR A 171 -18.69 22.63 22.47
C THR A 171 -17.21 22.87 22.24
N ALA A 172 -16.52 23.42 23.23
CA ALA A 172 -15.09 23.65 23.18
C ALA A 172 -14.42 22.30 22.95
N TYR A 173 -14.06 22.01 21.70
CA TYR A 173 -13.24 20.86 21.38
C TYR A 173 -11.95 21.03 22.19
N ALA A 174 -11.77 20.18 23.19
CA ALA A 174 -10.56 20.18 23.97
C ALA A 174 -9.36 19.96 23.03
N LYS A 175 -8.23 20.63 23.32
CA LYS A 175 -7.01 20.55 22.50
C LYS A 175 -6.66 19.06 22.27
N PRO A 176 -6.45 18.61 21.01
CA PRO A 176 -6.12 17.22 20.70
C PRO A 176 -4.91 16.74 21.51
N LEU A 177 -4.95 15.51 22.01
CA LEU A 177 -3.87 14.94 22.81
C LEU A 177 -2.93 14.11 21.93
N LEU A 178 -1.70 14.59 21.76
CA LEU A 178 -0.65 13.86 21.05
C LEU A 178 -0.08 12.72 21.91
N CYS A 179 -0.06 11.50 21.35
CA CYS A 179 0.39 10.28 21.99
C CYS A 179 1.37 9.50 21.11
N GLN A 180 2.28 8.76 21.75
CA GLN A 180 3.13 7.77 21.09
C GLN A 180 2.53 6.38 21.30
N PRO A 181 2.09 5.67 20.24
CA PRO A 181 1.54 4.34 20.35
C PRO A 181 2.66 3.31 20.59
N LEU A 182 2.91 2.97 21.85
CA LEU A 182 3.99 2.06 22.27
C LEU A 182 3.98 0.70 21.56
N MET A 183 2.80 0.25 21.13
CA MET A 183 2.61 -1.06 20.49
C MET A 183 2.83 -1.03 18.99
N LEU A 184 3.07 0.14 18.38
CA LEU A 184 3.31 0.29 16.94
C LEU A 184 4.77 0.62 16.66
N ARG A 185 5.69 0.18 17.53
CA ARG A 185 7.11 0.36 17.31
C ARG A 185 7.59 -0.64 16.26
N TRP A 186 7.87 -0.14 15.07
CA TRP A 186 8.45 -0.92 13.98
C TRP A 186 9.98 -0.99 14.11
N ARG A 187 10.60 -1.97 13.46
CA ARG A 187 12.06 -2.23 13.49
C ARG A 187 12.65 -2.12 12.09
N ARG A 188 13.80 -1.43 11.97
CA ARG A 188 14.40 -1.05 10.67
C ARG A 188 15.20 -2.18 10.01
N ASP A 189 15.64 -3.15 10.81
CA ASP A 189 16.63 -4.18 10.49
C ASP A 189 16.06 -5.60 10.48
N VAL A 190 14.73 -5.73 10.48
CA VAL A 190 14.06 -7.03 10.45
C VAL A 190 14.27 -7.71 9.10
N MET A 191 14.60 -9.00 9.12
CA MET A 191 14.71 -9.81 7.90
C MET A 191 13.35 -9.85 7.18
N VAL A 192 13.35 -9.53 5.88
CA VAL A 192 12.18 -9.66 5.00
C VAL A 192 12.41 -10.80 4.01
N HIS A 193 11.54 -11.81 4.02
CA HIS A 193 11.60 -12.95 3.10
C HIS A 193 10.56 -12.79 1.99
N PHE A 194 10.99 -12.61 0.75
CA PHE A 194 10.09 -12.62 -0.42
C PHE A 194 9.87 -14.07 -0.83
N VAL A 195 8.62 -14.56 -0.75
CA VAL A 195 8.27 -15.95 -1.07
C VAL A 195 7.52 -16.00 -2.38
N VAL A 196 8.10 -16.66 -3.39
CA VAL A 196 7.57 -16.70 -4.76
C VAL A 196 7.47 -18.14 -5.28
N PRO A 197 6.26 -18.67 -5.51
CA PRO A 197 6.08 -19.93 -6.22
C PRO A 197 6.16 -19.73 -7.73
N VAL A 198 6.84 -20.63 -8.45
CA VAL A 198 7.09 -20.51 -9.90
C VAL A 198 6.86 -21.83 -10.65
N LYS A 199 6.52 -21.72 -11.94
CA LYS A 199 6.48 -22.85 -12.89
C LYS A 199 6.56 -22.37 -14.33
N ASN A 200 7.58 -22.79 -15.08
CA ASN A 200 7.74 -22.55 -16.52
C ASN A 200 7.57 -21.07 -16.92
N GLN A 201 8.21 -20.18 -16.17
CA GLN A 201 8.18 -18.74 -16.39
C GLN A 201 9.60 -18.14 -16.34
N ALA A 202 10.57 -18.81 -16.98
CA ALA A 202 12.00 -18.49 -16.95
C ALA A 202 12.31 -16.99 -17.11
N ARG A 203 11.69 -16.31 -18.08
CA ARG A 203 11.92 -14.88 -18.33
C ARG A 203 11.54 -14.01 -17.13
N TRP A 204 10.44 -14.35 -16.46
CA TRP A 204 9.98 -13.63 -15.29
C TRP A 204 10.79 -13.99 -14.04
N VAL A 205 11.26 -15.24 -13.92
CA VAL A 205 12.20 -15.63 -12.86
C VAL A 205 13.51 -14.87 -13.00
N GLN A 206 14.07 -14.79 -14.20
CA GLN A 206 15.28 -14.00 -14.44
C GLN A 206 15.06 -12.51 -14.15
N GLN A 207 13.93 -11.95 -14.59
CA GLN A 207 13.59 -10.54 -14.30
C GLN A 207 13.49 -10.31 -12.79
N PHE A 208 12.79 -11.18 -12.06
CA PHE A 208 12.66 -11.08 -10.60
C PHE A 208 14.02 -11.13 -9.92
N ILE A 209 14.90 -12.06 -10.29
CA ILE A 209 16.26 -12.13 -9.72
C ILE A 209 17.00 -10.80 -9.98
N SER A 210 17.00 -10.31 -11.22
CA SER A 210 17.68 -9.06 -11.58
C SER A 210 17.08 -7.83 -10.88
N ASP A 211 15.76 -7.78 -10.66
CA ASP A 211 15.11 -6.72 -9.90
C ASP A 211 15.51 -6.75 -8.42
N MET A 212 15.69 -7.94 -7.84
CA MET A 212 16.14 -8.09 -6.46
C MET A 212 17.64 -7.77 -6.28
N GLU A 213 18.47 -8.06 -7.30
CA GLU A 213 19.86 -7.58 -7.37
C GLU A 213 19.93 -6.05 -7.45
N GLU A 214 19.05 -5.44 -8.28
CA GLU A 214 18.92 -3.99 -8.37
C GLU A 214 18.53 -3.38 -7.03
N LEU A 215 17.52 -3.96 -6.37
CA LEU A 215 17.04 -3.51 -5.08
C LEU A 215 18.17 -3.54 -4.04
N HIS A 216 18.94 -4.64 -3.97
CA HIS A 216 20.12 -4.71 -3.11
C HIS A 216 21.16 -3.66 -3.49
N ARG A 217 21.45 -3.49 -4.78
CA ARG A 217 22.46 -2.54 -5.23
C ARG A 217 22.12 -1.10 -4.85
N GLN A 218 20.85 -0.71 -4.96
CA GLN A 218 20.38 0.65 -4.65
C GLN A 218 20.27 0.90 -3.14
N THR A 219 19.78 -0.08 -2.38
CA THR A 219 19.48 0.09 -0.95
C THR A 219 20.66 -0.25 -0.04
N LYS A 220 21.56 -1.14 -0.50
CA LYS A 220 22.59 -1.80 0.32
C LYS A 220 22.01 -2.53 1.54
N ASP A 221 20.72 -2.87 1.49
CA ASP A 221 20.03 -3.52 2.58
C ASP A 221 20.38 -5.00 2.57
N GLU A 222 21.13 -5.44 3.56
CA GLU A 222 21.44 -6.84 3.74
C GLU A 222 20.28 -7.61 4.36
N ASN A 223 19.28 -7.00 4.99
CA ASN A 223 18.26 -7.72 5.78
C ASN A 223 17.04 -8.15 4.95
N PHE A 224 17.28 -8.80 3.81
CA PHE A 224 16.26 -9.50 3.05
C PHE A 224 16.77 -10.80 2.42
N SER A 225 15.84 -11.65 2.01
CA SER A 225 16.13 -12.85 1.22
C SER A 225 14.99 -13.15 0.24
N ILE A 226 15.27 -14.00 -0.75
CA ILE A 226 14.27 -14.51 -1.68
C ILE A 226 14.14 -16.03 -1.55
N ILE A 227 12.91 -16.54 -1.52
CA ILE A 227 12.61 -17.97 -1.43
C ILE A 227 11.80 -18.33 -2.67
N ILE A 228 12.42 -19.12 -3.57
CA ILE A 228 11.77 -19.56 -4.81
C ILE A 228 11.34 -21.02 -4.67
N VAL A 229 10.03 -21.25 -4.79
CA VAL A 229 9.44 -22.59 -4.77
C VAL A 229 9.03 -22.99 -6.19
N ASP A 230 9.84 -23.82 -6.81
CA ASP A 230 9.74 -24.19 -8.22
C ASP A 230 9.03 -25.53 -8.43
N PHE A 231 7.90 -25.48 -9.13
CA PHE A 231 7.08 -26.64 -9.46
C PHE A 231 7.57 -27.36 -10.72
N GLU A 232 8.84 -27.79 -10.71
CA GLU A 232 9.52 -28.49 -11.81
C GLU A 232 9.47 -27.70 -13.13
N SER A 233 10.03 -26.49 -13.12
CA SER A 233 10.27 -25.75 -14.36
C SER A 233 11.27 -26.48 -15.25
N GLU A 234 10.99 -26.54 -16.56
CA GLU A 234 11.84 -27.17 -17.58
C GLU A 234 12.48 -26.14 -18.54
N ASP A 235 12.10 -24.87 -18.42
CA ASP A 235 12.50 -23.78 -19.31
C ASP A 235 13.73 -23.01 -18.83
N MET A 236 14.25 -23.30 -17.63
CA MET A 236 15.46 -22.71 -17.06
C MET A 236 16.00 -23.51 -15.87
N ASP A 237 17.32 -23.42 -15.62
CA ASP A 237 17.94 -23.82 -14.35
C ASP A 237 17.91 -22.65 -13.35
N VAL A 238 16.84 -22.61 -12.54
CA VAL A 238 16.60 -21.54 -11.55
C VAL A 238 17.67 -21.52 -10.47
N GLU A 239 18.11 -22.68 -10.00
CA GLU A 239 19.11 -22.79 -8.93
C GLU A 239 20.47 -22.25 -9.40
N LYS A 240 20.85 -22.55 -10.65
CA LYS A 240 22.05 -21.96 -11.26
C LYS A 240 21.94 -20.44 -11.36
N ALA A 241 20.80 -19.91 -11.79
CA ALA A 241 20.61 -18.45 -11.89
C ALA A 241 20.75 -17.76 -10.53
N LEU A 242 20.21 -18.34 -9.46
CA LEU A 242 20.38 -17.85 -8.10
C LEU A 242 21.84 -17.89 -7.64
N ARG A 243 22.57 -18.98 -7.92
CA ARG A 243 24.01 -19.09 -7.60
C ARG A 243 24.88 -18.05 -8.31
N GLU A 244 24.50 -17.66 -9.52
CA GLU A 244 25.21 -16.66 -10.32
C GLU A 244 24.79 -15.22 -9.98
N SER A 245 23.72 -15.05 -9.19
CA SER A 245 23.20 -13.74 -8.80
C SER A 245 23.99 -13.10 -7.65
N SER A 246 23.82 -11.79 -7.51
CA SER A 246 24.33 -10.94 -6.44
C SER A 246 23.33 -10.70 -5.30
N VAL A 247 22.18 -11.39 -5.31
CA VAL A 247 21.18 -11.30 -4.24
C VAL A 247 21.81 -11.76 -2.91
N PRO A 248 21.66 -11.03 -1.80
CA PRO A 248 22.42 -11.27 -0.58
C PRO A 248 22.12 -12.64 0.07
N ARG A 249 20.86 -13.09 0.01
CA ARG A 249 20.44 -14.40 0.52
C ARG A 249 19.30 -14.96 -0.33
N TYR A 250 19.33 -16.27 -0.58
CA TYR A 250 18.26 -16.96 -1.26
C TYR A 250 18.08 -18.40 -0.74
N GLU A 251 16.90 -18.95 -1.00
CA GLU A 251 16.59 -20.36 -0.87
C GLU A 251 15.84 -20.85 -2.12
N TYR A 252 16.16 -22.07 -2.58
CA TYR A 252 15.52 -22.70 -3.73
C TYR A 252 14.94 -24.05 -3.31
N LEU A 253 13.64 -24.22 -3.57
CA LEU A 253 12.90 -25.44 -3.25
C LEU A 253 12.30 -26.00 -4.53
N ARG A 254 12.68 -27.22 -4.89
CA ARG A 254 12.08 -27.93 -6.02
C ARG A 254 10.94 -28.83 -5.55
N ARG A 255 9.76 -28.69 -6.15
CA ARG A 255 8.55 -29.43 -5.79
C ARG A 255 7.94 -30.13 -7.00
N GLY A 256 7.70 -31.42 -6.89
CA GLY A 256 7.01 -32.16 -7.94
C GLY A 256 5.51 -31.88 -8.00
N GLY A 257 4.93 -31.96 -9.19
CA GLY A 257 3.48 -31.93 -9.40
C GLY A 257 2.93 -30.69 -10.13
N ASN A 258 1.62 -30.47 -10.00
CA ASN A 258 0.96 -29.30 -10.58
C ASN A 258 1.36 -28.03 -9.83
N PHE A 259 1.30 -26.88 -10.51
CA PHE A 259 1.51 -25.60 -9.84
C PHE A 259 0.34 -25.33 -8.88
N GLU A 260 0.66 -25.07 -7.62
CA GLU A 260 -0.30 -24.75 -6.56
C GLU A 260 0.24 -23.55 -5.76
N ARG A 261 -0.26 -22.35 -6.04
CA ARG A 261 0.23 -21.10 -5.44
C ARG A 261 0.22 -21.14 -3.90
N SER A 262 -0.91 -21.52 -3.30
CA SER A 262 -1.05 -21.58 -1.83
C SER A 262 -0.08 -22.56 -1.19
N ALA A 263 0.06 -23.76 -1.78
CA ALA A 263 1.01 -24.76 -1.30
C ALA A 263 2.45 -24.28 -1.45
N GLY A 264 2.79 -23.66 -2.58
CA GLY A 264 4.13 -23.10 -2.81
C GLY A 264 4.49 -21.99 -1.84
N LEU A 265 3.55 -21.07 -1.55
CA LEU A 265 3.73 -20.04 -0.54
C LEU A 265 3.92 -20.64 0.85
N GLN A 266 3.07 -21.59 1.26
CA GLN A 266 3.22 -22.25 2.56
C GLN A 266 4.57 -22.95 2.70
N ILE A 267 4.96 -23.75 1.70
CA ILE A 267 6.23 -24.47 1.69
C ILE A 267 7.42 -23.52 1.84
N GLY A 268 7.39 -22.39 1.13
CA GLY A 268 8.47 -21.40 1.24
C GLY A 268 8.47 -20.67 2.59
N VAL A 269 7.30 -20.45 3.20
CA VAL A 269 7.22 -19.88 4.56
C VAL A 269 7.71 -20.89 5.61
N ASP A 270 7.45 -22.18 5.43
CA ASP A 270 7.82 -23.23 6.37
C ASP A 270 9.35 -23.41 6.54
N THR A 271 10.17 -22.92 5.61
CA THR A 271 11.63 -22.96 5.73
C THR A 271 12.21 -21.85 6.61
N ILE A 272 11.39 -20.86 6.98
CA ILE A 272 11.82 -19.70 7.76
C ILE A 272 11.81 -20.07 9.26
N GLU A 273 13.00 -20.19 9.83
CA GLU A 273 13.19 -20.54 11.25
C GLU A 273 12.94 -19.36 12.21
N ASP A 274 13.34 -18.14 11.82
CA ASP A 274 13.16 -16.95 12.68
C ASP A 274 11.71 -16.46 12.64
N SER A 275 10.97 -16.74 13.72
CA SER A 275 9.59 -16.30 13.89
C SER A 275 9.42 -14.77 13.96
N HIS A 276 10.49 -14.04 14.24
CA HIS A 276 10.50 -12.57 14.34
C HIS A 276 10.95 -11.88 13.05
N SER A 277 11.00 -12.62 11.94
CA SER A 277 11.14 -12.09 10.58
C SER A 277 9.78 -11.74 9.97
N ILE A 278 9.79 -10.99 8.86
CA ILE A 278 8.60 -10.68 8.07
C ILE A 278 8.60 -11.55 6.82
N VAL A 279 7.48 -12.23 6.55
CA VAL A 279 7.23 -12.88 5.27
C VAL A 279 6.48 -11.91 4.36
N PHE A 280 6.92 -11.81 3.12
CA PHE A 280 6.22 -11.09 2.06
C PHE A 280 5.81 -12.10 0.98
N LEU A 281 4.55 -12.51 1.03
CA LEU A 281 3.94 -13.38 0.03
C LEU A 281 3.80 -12.57 -1.24
N CYS A 282 4.40 -13.00 -2.35
CA CYS A 282 4.36 -12.22 -3.57
C CYS A 282 4.20 -13.05 -4.85
N ASP A 283 3.73 -12.35 -5.87
CA ASP A 283 3.66 -12.85 -7.24
C ASP A 283 4.99 -12.59 -7.96
N LEU A 284 5.23 -13.37 -9.01
CA LEU A 284 6.44 -13.27 -9.83
C LEU A 284 6.47 -12.01 -10.72
N HIS A 285 5.31 -11.50 -11.12
CA HIS A 285 5.16 -10.48 -12.18
C HIS A 285 5.17 -9.05 -11.65
N ILE A 286 6.08 -8.73 -10.73
CA ILE A 286 6.04 -7.49 -9.95
C ILE A 286 7.29 -6.65 -10.23
N HIS A 287 7.08 -5.35 -10.47
CA HIS A 287 8.12 -4.35 -10.41
C HIS A 287 8.12 -3.69 -9.03
N PHE A 288 9.19 -3.87 -8.26
CA PHE A 288 9.31 -3.36 -6.90
C PHE A 288 9.91 -1.95 -6.85
N PRO A 289 9.33 -1.01 -6.07
CA PRO A 289 9.96 0.27 -5.84
C PRO A 289 11.17 0.14 -4.88
N PRO A 290 12.18 1.01 -4.96
CA PRO A 290 13.38 0.92 -4.12
C PRO A 290 13.12 0.99 -2.61
N ASN A 291 12.01 1.60 -2.20
CA ASN A 291 11.61 1.74 -0.79
C ASN A 291 10.72 0.58 -0.29
N ILE A 292 10.58 -0.52 -1.04
CA ILE A 292 9.67 -1.61 -0.66
C ILE A 292 10.02 -2.25 0.68
N LEU A 293 11.30 -2.51 0.96
CA LEU A 293 11.76 -3.11 2.22
C LEU A 293 11.39 -2.26 3.42
N GLU A 294 11.66 -0.95 3.32
CA GLU A 294 11.32 0.02 4.36
C GLU A 294 9.79 0.11 4.53
N SER A 295 9.05 0.11 3.42
CA SER A 295 7.58 0.14 3.44
C SER A 295 7.00 -1.10 4.13
N ILE A 296 7.52 -2.29 3.83
CA ILE A 296 7.12 -3.54 4.49
C ILE A 296 7.39 -3.46 5.99
N ARG A 297 8.61 -3.07 6.39
CA ARG A 297 9.00 -3.02 7.82
C ARG A 297 8.21 -1.99 8.62
N LYS A 298 7.86 -0.85 8.04
CA LYS A 298 7.01 0.17 8.70
C LYS A 298 5.59 -0.33 8.94
N HIS A 299 5.03 -1.06 7.97
CA HIS A 299 3.63 -1.46 7.97
C HIS A 299 3.37 -2.88 8.48
N CYS A 300 4.42 -3.62 8.84
CA CYS A 300 4.33 -4.86 9.58
C CYS A 300 4.82 -4.61 11.01
N VAL A 301 3.96 -4.84 11.98
CA VAL A 301 4.30 -4.77 13.41
C VAL A 301 3.77 -6.02 14.07
N GLU A 302 4.67 -6.78 14.67
CA GLU A 302 4.36 -8.10 15.25
C GLU A 302 3.20 -8.04 16.25
N GLY A 303 2.21 -8.90 16.05
CA GLY A 303 0.98 -8.98 16.82
C GLY A 303 0.06 -7.77 16.67
N ARG A 304 0.25 -6.92 15.65
CA ARG A 304 -0.50 -5.66 15.48
C ARG A 304 -0.87 -5.33 14.04
N LEU A 305 0.11 -5.23 13.15
CA LEU A 305 -0.07 -4.77 11.78
C LEU A 305 0.43 -5.81 10.77
N ALA A 306 -0.37 -6.03 9.74
CA ALA A 306 0.05 -6.67 8.49
C ALA A 306 -0.10 -5.66 7.33
N PHE A 307 0.60 -5.89 6.23
CA PHE A 307 0.67 -4.97 5.11
C PHE A 307 0.20 -5.62 3.81
N ALA A 308 -0.84 -5.06 3.21
CA ALA A 308 -1.35 -5.49 1.91
C ALA A 308 -1.26 -4.32 0.92
N PRO A 309 -0.07 -4.04 0.34
CA PRO A 309 0.13 -2.91 -0.56
C PRO A 309 -0.73 -3.03 -1.82
N ILE A 310 -1.19 -1.90 -2.33
CA ILE A 310 -1.98 -1.82 -3.57
C ILE A 310 -1.04 -1.49 -4.73
N VAL A 311 -0.99 -2.41 -5.70
CA VAL A 311 -0.24 -2.25 -6.96
C VAL A 311 -1.09 -1.59 -8.04
N MET A 312 -0.42 -0.92 -8.97
CA MET A 312 -1.02 -0.59 -10.26
C MET A 312 -0.79 -1.76 -11.22
N ARG A 313 -1.88 -2.34 -11.74
CA ARG A 313 -1.82 -3.36 -12.79
C ARG A 313 -1.72 -2.70 -14.13
N LEU A 314 -0.61 -2.96 -14.80
CA LEU A 314 -0.32 -2.41 -16.11
C LEU A 314 -1.24 -3.04 -17.17
N SER A 315 -1.69 -2.22 -18.11
CA SER A 315 -2.34 -2.65 -19.34
C SER A 315 -1.34 -3.44 -20.21
N CYS A 316 -1.87 -4.25 -21.13
CA CYS A 316 -1.04 -4.96 -22.10
C CYS A 316 -0.25 -3.96 -22.96
N GLY A 317 1.08 -4.11 -23.00
CA GLY A 317 1.97 -3.22 -23.74
C GLY A 317 2.52 -2.04 -22.93
N SER A 318 1.99 -1.78 -21.74
CA SER A 318 2.50 -0.73 -20.85
C SER A 318 3.76 -1.17 -20.10
N SER A 319 4.52 -0.20 -19.60
CA SER A 319 5.76 -0.43 -18.87
C SER A 319 5.87 0.44 -17.62
N PRO A 320 6.78 0.16 -16.68
CA PRO A 320 7.04 1.05 -15.54
C PRO A 320 7.48 2.47 -15.93
N LEU A 321 8.09 2.64 -17.11
CA LEU A 321 8.51 3.96 -17.63
C LEU A 321 7.35 4.77 -18.18
N GLU A 322 6.37 4.09 -18.79
CA GLU A 322 5.15 4.67 -19.34
C GLU A 322 3.95 3.90 -18.79
N PRO A 323 3.61 4.11 -17.50
CA PRO A 323 2.59 3.32 -16.83
C PRO A 323 1.19 3.74 -17.29
N ASP A 324 0.49 2.78 -17.87
CA ASP A 324 -0.95 2.84 -18.12
C ASP A 324 -1.60 1.59 -17.56
N GLY A 325 -2.73 1.74 -16.86
CA GLY A 325 -3.34 0.65 -16.09
C GLY A 325 -4.36 1.13 -15.04
N TYR A 326 -4.59 0.29 -14.03
CA TYR A 326 -5.52 0.58 -12.93
C TYR A 326 -4.99 0.12 -11.58
N TRP A 327 -5.46 0.74 -10.49
CA TRP A 327 -5.14 0.29 -9.14
C TRP A 327 -5.93 -0.96 -8.76
N GLU A 328 -5.24 -2.04 -8.37
CA GLU A 328 -5.88 -3.31 -7.95
C GLU A 328 -6.32 -3.23 -6.49
N VAL A 329 -7.37 -2.44 -6.24
CA VAL A 329 -7.88 -2.16 -4.88
C VAL A 329 -8.45 -3.38 -4.17
N ASN A 330 -8.84 -4.43 -4.92
CA ASN A 330 -9.45 -5.66 -4.39
C ASN A 330 -8.47 -6.85 -4.36
N GLY A 331 -7.21 -6.65 -4.75
CA GLY A 331 -6.17 -7.68 -4.68
C GLY A 331 -5.49 -7.72 -3.32
N PHE A 332 -5.27 -8.93 -2.81
CA PHE A 332 -4.55 -9.20 -1.56
C PHE A 332 -3.42 -10.21 -1.74
N GLY A 333 -3.14 -10.63 -2.99
CA GLY A 333 -2.10 -11.60 -3.31
C GLY A 333 -0.68 -11.17 -2.92
N LEU A 334 -0.42 -9.87 -2.74
CA LEU A 334 0.82 -9.35 -2.15
C LEU A 334 0.58 -9.01 -0.67
N PHE A 335 1.27 -9.70 0.23
CA PHE A 335 0.96 -9.63 1.65
C PHE A 335 2.20 -9.77 2.54
N GLY A 336 2.47 -8.75 3.35
CA GLY A 336 3.49 -8.71 4.37
C GLY A 336 2.91 -8.99 5.76
N ILE A 337 3.52 -9.91 6.51
CA ILE A 337 3.11 -10.25 7.87
C ILE A 337 4.31 -10.85 8.63
N TYR A 338 4.37 -10.67 9.94
CA TYR A 338 5.37 -11.36 10.75
C TYR A 338 5.16 -12.88 10.68
N LYS A 339 6.25 -13.64 10.65
CA LYS A 339 6.18 -15.11 10.60
C LYS A 339 5.39 -15.70 11.77
N SER A 340 5.63 -15.19 12.99
CA SER A 340 4.88 -15.56 14.19
C SER A 340 3.36 -15.32 14.07
N ASP A 341 2.96 -14.22 13.45
CA ASP A 341 1.54 -13.91 13.21
C ASP A 341 0.96 -14.79 12.09
N PHE A 342 1.71 -15.04 11.02
CA PHE A 342 1.31 -15.95 9.94
C PHE A 342 1.03 -17.37 10.46
N ASP A 343 1.91 -17.88 11.33
CA ASP A 343 1.73 -19.19 11.96
C ASP A 343 0.54 -19.20 12.90
N LYS A 344 0.37 -18.14 13.70
CA LYS A 344 -0.74 -17.99 14.63
C LYS A 344 -2.10 -18.01 13.93
N VAL A 345 -2.20 -17.44 12.72
CA VAL A 345 -3.46 -17.49 11.95
C VAL A 345 -3.66 -18.81 11.22
N GLY A 346 -2.65 -19.70 11.18
CA GLY A 346 -2.70 -21.03 10.58
C GLY A 346 -2.15 -21.13 9.16
N GLY A 347 -1.39 -20.13 8.69
CA GLY A 347 -0.75 -20.15 7.37
C GLY A 347 -1.70 -20.09 6.17
N MET A 348 -1.27 -20.56 4.99
CA MET A 348 -2.12 -20.69 3.80
C MET A 348 -3.06 -21.90 3.92
N ASN A 349 -4.30 -21.75 3.48
CA ASN A 349 -5.21 -22.88 3.30
C ASN A 349 -4.85 -23.67 2.04
N THR A 350 -4.01 -24.69 2.20
CA THR A 350 -3.53 -25.56 1.09
C THR A 350 -4.50 -26.70 0.77
N GLU A 351 -5.51 -26.93 1.61
CA GLU A 351 -6.49 -28.01 1.38
C GLU A 351 -7.58 -27.58 0.40
N GLU A 352 -8.07 -26.35 0.53
CA GLU A 352 -9.13 -25.78 -0.30
C GLU A 352 -8.59 -25.20 -1.62
N PHE A 353 -7.43 -24.54 -1.57
CA PHE A 353 -6.85 -23.83 -2.71
C PHE A 353 -5.69 -24.62 -3.33
N LYS A 354 -6.04 -25.73 -4.01
CA LYS A 354 -5.10 -26.60 -4.71
C LYS A 354 -4.87 -26.15 -6.15
N ASP A 355 -5.79 -26.48 -7.05
CA ASP A 355 -5.64 -26.37 -8.50
C ASP A 355 -6.47 -25.24 -9.14
N ARG A 356 -7.04 -24.36 -8.32
CA ARG A 356 -7.92 -23.26 -8.77
C ARG A 356 -7.30 -21.90 -8.46
N TRP A 357 -7.56 -20.95 -9.35
CA TRP A 357 -7.13 -19.57 -9.18
C TRP A 357 -8.08 -18.80 -8.25
N GLY A 358 -7.53 -18.20 -7.20
CA GLY A 358 -8.11 -17.09 -6.48
C GLY A 358 -8.98 -17.46 -5.29
N GLY A 359 -9.07 -16.51 -4.35
CA GLY A 359 -9.84 -16.62 -3.11
C GLY A 359 -8.97 -16.91 -1.88
N GLU A 360 -7.76 -17.44 -2.07
CA GLU A 360 -6.84 -17.78 -0.98
C GLU A 360 -6.36 -16.55 -0.21
N ASP A 361 -6.25 -15.43 -0.91
CA ASP A 361 -5.77 -14.16 -0.37
C ASP A 361 -6.83 -13.48 0.49
N TRP A 362 -8.10 -13.54 0.07
CA TRP A 362 -9.25 -13.11 0.86
C TRP A 362 -9.47 -13.99 2.10
N GLU A 363 -9.33 -15.31 1.95
CA GLU A 363 -9.48 -16.24 3.06
C GLU A 363 -8.40 -16.01 4.14
N LEU A 364 -7.14 -15.82 3.73
CA LEU A 364 -6.06 -15.47 4.66
C LEU A 364 -6.34 -14.12 5.34
N LEU A 365 -6.77 -13.10 4.58
CA LEU A 365 -7.09 -11.78 5.11
C LEU A 365 -8.15 -11.85 6.22
N ASP A 366 -9.21 -12.62 6.00
CA ASP A 366 -10.29 -12.80 6.97
C ASP A 366 -9.74 -13.37 8.30
N ARG A 367 -8.89 -14.40 8.22
CA ARG A 367 -8.26 -14.98 9.42
C ARG A 367 -7.30 -14.02 10.12
N VAL A 368 -6.55 -13.21 9.38
CA VAL A 368 -5.67 -12.17 9.93
C VAL A 368 -6.48 -11.14 10.72
N MET A 369 -7.58 -10.65 10.15
CA MET A 369 -8.45 -9.69 10.83
C MET A 369 -9.16 -10.30 12.04
N GLN A 370 -9.63 -11.55 11.94
CA GLN A 370 -10.24 -12.28 13.06
C GLN A 370 -9.27 -12.51 14.23
N ASN A 371 -7.97 -12.58 13.96
CA ASN A 371 -6.93 -12.68 14.98
C ASN A 371 -6.47 -11.32 15.54
N GLY A 372 -7.14 -10.23 15.18
CA GLY A 372 -6.97 -8.92 15.79
C GLY A 372 -5.82 -8.08 15.19
N LEU A 373 -5.29 -8.47 14.03
CA LEU A 373 -4.35 -7.64 13.30
C LEU A 373 -5.10 -6.60 12.45
N GLU A 374 -4.55 -5.38 12.39
CA GLU A 374 -4.98 -4.38 11.42
C GLU A 374 -4.18 -4.55 10.13
N VAL A 375 -4.86 -4.42 8.98
CA VAL A 375 -4.22 -4.53 7.67
C VAL A 375 -4.08 -3.15 7.04
N GLU A 376 -2.84 -2.71 6.85
CA GLU A 376 -2.54 -1.47 6.16
C GLU A 376 -2.53 -1.65 4.65
N ARG A 377 -3.18 -0.72 3.95
CA ARG A 377 -3.32 -0.74 2.50
C ARG A 377 -2.96 0.64 1.96
N LEU A 378 -1.90 0.68 1.18
CA LEU A 378 -1.39 1.92 0.57
C LEU A 378 -1.13 1.68 -0.91
N ARG A 379 -1.52 2.64 -1.76
CA ARG A 379 -1.10 2.68 -3.16
C ARG A 379 0.35 3.12 -3.21
N LEU A 380 1.26 2.21 -3.53
CA LEU A 380 2.68 2.53 -3.60
C LEU A 380 3.02 3.04 -5.00
N ARG A 381 3.73 4.18 -5.06
CA ARG A 381 4.24 4.72 -6.32
C ARG A 381 5.31 3.78 -6.87
N ASN A 382 5.33 3.62 -8.20
CA ASN A 382 6.26 2.74 -8.91
C ASN A 382 6.17 1.28 -8.47
N PHE A 383 5.02 0.85 -7.95
CA PHE A 383 4.76 -0.53 -7.60
C PHE A 383 3.76 -1.12 -8.59
N PHE A 384 4.29 -1.90 -9.53
CA PHE A 384 3.53 -2.36 -10.68
C PHE A 384 3.42 -3.86 -10.71
N HIS A 385 2.27 -4.34 -11.16
CA HIS A 385 2.10 -5.72 -11.57
C HIS A 385 2.00 -5.73 -13.09
N TYR A 386 2.93 -6.41 -13.75
CA TYR A 386 2.97 -6.49 -15.20
C TYR A 386 1.72 -7.21 -15.74
N TYR A 387 1.27 -6.79 -16.91
CA TYR A 387 0.28 -7.57 -17.64
C TYR A 387 0.87 -8.96 -17.97
N HIS A 388 0.14 -10.01 -17.62
CA HIS A 388 0.45 -11.36 -18.09
C HIS A 388 -0.84 -12.12 -18.35
N SER A 389 -0.79 -13.07 -19.28
CA SER A 389 -1.90 -14.00 -19.53
C SER A 389 -1.91 -15.10 -18.46
N LYS A 390 -3.05 -15.77 -18.29
CA LYS A 390 -3.15 -16.97 -17.42
C LYS A 390 -2.71 -18.26 -18.09
N ARG A 391 -2.30 -18.22 -19.36
CA ARG A 391 -2.02 -19.40 -20.18
C ARG A 391 -0.80 -20.15 -19.63
N GLY A 392 -0.97 -21.43 -19.34
CA GLY A 392 0.13 -22.32 -18.93
C GLY A 392 0.37 -22.44 -17.43
N MET A 393 -0.26 -21.63 -16.58
CA MET A 393 -0.06 -21.68 -15.12
C MET A 393 -0.95 -22.73 -14.41
N TRP A 394 -2.20 -22.92 -14.84
CA TRP A 394 -3.19 -23.77 -14.14
C TRP A 394 -3.89 -24.79 -15.05
N ASN A 395 -3.43 -24.90 -16.30
CA ASN A 395 -4.00 -25.88 -17.21
C ASN A 395 -3.42 -27.25 -16.90
N ALA A 396 -4.24 -28.13 -16.32
CA ALA A 396 -3.94 -29.55 -16.26
C ALA A 396 -3.56 -30.04 -17.66
N GLN A 397 -2.37 -30.63 -17.82
CA GLN A 397 -2.12 -31.48 -18.97
C GLN A 397 -3.10 -32.65 -18.87
N ASN A 398 -4.26 -32.52 -19.52
CA ASN A 398 -5.09 -33.66 -19.88
C ASN A 398 -4.29 -34.49 -20.89
N LYS A 399 -3.29 -35.24 -20.42
CA LYS A 399 -2.77 -36.40 -21.14
C LYS A 399 -3.90 -37.42 -21.16
N LYS A 400 -4.84 -37.27 -22.10
CA LYS A 400 -5.66 -38.39 -22.52
C LYS A 400 -4.67 -39.48 -22.96
N PRO A 401 -4.67 -40.67 -22.35
CA PRO A 401 -3.85 -41.74 -22.85
C PRO A 401 -4.30 -42.01 -24.30
N LEU A 402 -3.35 -42.02 -25.23
CA LEU A 402 -3.59 -42.52 -26.58
C LEU A 402 -4.19 -43.92 -26.41
N LYS A 403 -5.48 -44.07 -26.72
CA LYS A 403 -6.10 -45.39 -26.81
C LYS A 403 -5.29 -46.17 -27.84
N GLY A 404 -4.69 -47.27 -27.40
CA GLY A 404 -3.85 -48.12 -28.22
C GLY A 404 -4.52 -48.46 -29.55
N LEU A 405 -3.76 -48.33 -30.64
CA LEU A 405 -4.08 -48.97 -31.90
C LEU A 405 -4.31 -50.46 -31.62
N ARG A 406 -5.56 -50.91 -31.70
CA ARG A 406 -5.86 -52.33 -31.88
C ARG A 406 -5.36 -52.72 -33.26
N SER A 407 -4.45 -53.68 -33.30
CA SER A 407 -4.11 -54.44 -34.49
C SER A 407 -5.39 -55.10 -35.05
N LEU A 408 -5.66 -54.85 -36.33
CA LEU A 408 -6.65 -55.59 -37.11
C LEU A 408 -6.09 -56.98 -37.43
N PRO A 409 -6.86 -58.07 -37.26
CA PRO A 409 -6.43 -59.39 -37.71
C PRO A 409 -6.57 -59.50 -39.24
N LEU A 410 -5.55 -60.08 -39.86
CA LEU A 410 -5.53 -60.49 -41.27
C LEU A 410 -6.69 -61.48 -41.52
N GLY A 411 -7.64 -61.08 -42.35
CA GLY A 411 -8.65 -61.97 -42.91
C GLY A 411 -8.05 -62.76 -44.07
N GLY A 412 -8.05 -64.09 -43.94
CA GLY A 412 -7.79 -65.01 -45.03
C GLY A 412 -9.04 -65.24 -45.87
N SER A 413 -8.86 -65.34 -47.17
CA SER A 413 -9.67 -66.09 -48.14
C SER A 413 -8.77 -66.41 -49.33
#